data_AF-A0A847PF90-F1
#
_entry.id   AF-A0A847PF90-F1
#
_cell.length_a   1.000
_cell.length_b   1.000
_cell.length_c   1.000
_cell.angle_alpha   90.00
_cell.angle_beta   90.00
_cell.angle_gamma   90.00
#
_symmetry.space_group_name_H-M   'P 1'
#
loop_
_entity.id
_entity.type
_entity.pdbx_description
1 polymer ?
#
loop_
_entity_poly.entity_id
_entity_poly.type
_entity_poly.pdbx_seq_one_letter_code
_entity_poly.pdbx_strand_id
1 'polypeptide(L)'
;MKRKRRTLLLLLALFGIILLVRYVMSDINLDVDLLRDSLAKAPGVILEDLELEREVSGDLWKVRLPRVQRSQGEIHVTSLDICRKLADGNAWYFWGDEGVYREEERHARLLQLLGTIETEARVLNLESPELLWKESEAEFFFPQGLTLYDAEFILRTPEASMDEAGVIVLDKGGSIRWTRPLS
;
A
#
# COMPACT_ATOMS: atom_id res chain seq x y z
N MET A 1 14.31 21.18 21.54
CA MET A 1 14.17 19.70 21.51
C MET A 1 12.90 19.20 20.81
N LYS A 2 11.73 19.85 20.92
CA LYS A 2 10.45 19.43 20.28
C LYS A 2 10.50 19.25 18.74
N ARG A 3 11.20 20.13 18.00
CA ARG A 3 11.27 20.10 16.53
C ARG A 3 11.96 18.85 15.96
N LYS A 4 13.08 18.43 16.57
CA LYS A 4 13.82 17.21 16.18
C LYS A 4 13.00 15.94 16.41
N ARG A 5 12.19 15.91 17.48
CA ARG A 5 11.28 14.79 17.79
C ARG A 5 10.17 14.64 16.76
N ARG A 6 9.57 15.74 16.28
CA ARG A 6 8.53 15.72 15.23
C ARG A 6 9.05 15.26 13.88
N THR A 7 10.25 15.69 13.48
CA THR A 7 10.90 15.20 12.25
C THR A 7 11.24 13.72 12.35
N LEU A 8 11.74 13.27 13.52
CA LEU A 8 12.02 11.86 13.78
C LEU A 8 10.75 10.98 13.73
N LEU A 9 9.61 11.48 14.21
CA LEU A 9 8.33 10.77 14.17
C LEU A 9 7.72 10.67 12.76
N LEU A 10 7.91 11.71 11.93
CA LEU A 10 7.57 11.65 10.50
C LEU A 10 8.45 10.64 9.76
N LEU A 11 9.74 10.60 10.08
CA LEU A 11 10.68 9.63 9.53
C LEU A 11 10.35 8.20 9.97
N LEU A 12 9.89 7.99 11.21
CA LEU A 12 9.43 6.70 11.72
C LEU A 12 8.11 6.24 11.07
N ALA A 13 7.17 7.15 10.81
CA ALA A 13 5.95 6.81 10.08
C ALA A 13 6.23 6.51 8.60
N LEU A 14 7.17 7.25 7.98
CA LEU A 14 7.73 6.87 6.68
C LEU A 14 8.35 5.47 6.80
N PHE A 15 9.23 5.22 7.79
CA PHE A 15 9.87 3.93 8.07
C PHE A 15 8.89 2.77 8.33
N GLY A 16 7.68 3.07 8.81
CA GLY A 16 6.57 2.15 8.77
C GLY A 16 6.28 1.78 7.31
N ILE A 17 5.86 2.75 6.50
CA ILE A 17 5.58 2.58 5.07
C ILE A 17 6.72 1.80 4.34
N ILE A 18 8.00 2.10 4.65
CA ILE A 18 9.23 1.36 4.24
C ILE A 18 9.12 -0.16 4.44
N LEU A 19 8.71 -0.59 5.63
CA LEU A 19 8.61 -2.00 5.97
C LEU A 19 7.33 -2.67 5.46
N LEU A 20 6.28 -1.94 5.06
CA LEU A 20 5.08 -2.57 4.46
C LEU A 20 5.32 -2.88 3.01
N VAL A 21 5.85 -1.92 2.29
CA VAL A 21 6.11 -1.96 0.86
C VAL A 21 7.05 -3.13 0.51
N ARG A 22 8.22 -3.22 1.16
CA ARG A 22 9.17 -4.32 0.96
C ARG A 22 8.58 -5.72 1.12
N TYR A 23 7.71 -5.91 2.13
CA TYR A 23 7.23 -7.23 2.52
C TYR A 23 5.91 -7.61 1.84
N VAL A 24 5.01 -6.64 1.62
CA VAL A 24 3.87 -6.81 0.72
C VAL A 24 4.38 -7.18 -0.67
N MET A 25 5.36 -6.47 -1.23
CA MET A 25 5.79 -6.71 -2.61
C MET A 25 6.49 -8.04 -2.84
N SER A 26 7.45 -8.43 -1.98
CA SER A 26 8.18 -9.69 -2.15
C SER A 26 7.27 -10.91 -2.10
N ASP A 27 6.21 -10.85 -1.29
CA ASP A 27 5.30 -11.98 -1.08
C ASP A 27 4.00 -11.85 -1.88
N ILE A 28 3.49 -10.65 -2.19
CA ILE A 28 2.47 -10.45 -3.23
C ILE A 28 3.02 -10.91 -4.57
N ASN A 29 4.30 -10.70 -4.91
CA ASN A 29 4.83 -11.25 -6.16
C ASN A 29 4.75 -12.79 -6.13
N LEU A 30 4.99 -13.42 -4.97
CA LEU A 30 4.84 -14.86 -4.78
C LEU A 30 3.37 -15.32 -4.82
N ASP A 31 2.44 -14.56 -4.24
CA ASP A 31 0.99 -14.86 -4.24
C ASP A 31 0.36 -14.55 -5.60
N VAL A 32 0.83 -13.51 -6.30
CA VAL A 32 0.49 -13.20 -7.70
C VAL A 32 1.04 -14.30 -8.57
N ASP A 33 2.25 -14.82 -8.35
CA ASP A 33 2.77 -15.99 -9.06
C ASP A 33 1.96 -17.26 -8.76
N LEU A 34 1.55 -17.50 -7.50
CA LEU A 34 0.70 -18.63 -7.13
C LEU A 34 -0.73 -18.51 -7.69
N LEU A 35 -1.32 -17.31 -7.64
CA LEU A 35 -2.59 -16.99 -8.28
C LEU A 35 -2.46 -17.10 -9.78
N ARG A 36 -1.38 -16.59 -10.36
CA ARG A 36 -1.08 -16.67 -11.79
C ARG A 36 -0.91 -18.10 -12.22
N ASP A 37 -0.22 -18.95 -11.47
CA ASP A 37 -0.04 -20.38 -11.77
C ASP A 37 -1.34 -21.17 -11.60
N SER A 38 -2.13 -20.83 -10.58
CA SER A 38 -3.45 -21.43 -10.34
C SER A 38 -4.45 -21.02 -11.42
N LEU A 39 -4.44 -19.76 -11.83
CA LEU A 39 -5.31 -19.19 -12.87
C LEU A 39 -4.78 -19.48 -14.28
N ALA A 40 -3.48 -19.72 -14.48
CA ALA A 40 -2.89 -19.95 -15.81
C ALA A 40 -3.36 -21.28 -16.39
N LYS A 41 -3.75 -22.20 -15.51
CA LYS A 41 -4.31 -23.49 -15.87
C LYS A 41 -5.79 -23.43 -16.28
N ALA A 42 -6.44 -22.26 -16.15
CA ALA A 42 -7.88 -22.13 -16.42
C ALA A 42 -8.26 -20.70 -16.91
N PRO A 43 -8.25 -20.45 -18.24
CA PRO A 43 -8.68 -19.18 -18.79
C PRO A 43 -10.18 -18.93 -18.50
N GLY A 44 -10.51 -17.71 -18.06
CA GLY A 44 -11.90 -17.32 -17.75
C GLY A 44 -12.37 -17.62 -16.32
N VAL A 45 -11.44 -17.90 -15.39
CA VAL A 45 -11.79 -18.17 -13.99
C VAL A 45 -12.13 -16.88 -13.24
N ILE A 46 -13.23 -16.96 -12.50
CA ILE A 46 -13.64 -16.03 -11.46
C ILE A 46 -13.48 -16.77 -10.14
N LEU A 47 -12.71 -16.20 -9.22
CA LEU A 47 -12.60 -16.64 -7.83
C LEU A 47 -13.36 -15.64 -6.95
N GLU A 48 -14.10 -16.16 -5.99
CA GLU A 48 -14.87 -15.39 -5.03
C GLU A 48 -14.35 -15.65 -3.62
N ASP A 49 -14.41 -14.63 -2.77
CA ASP A 49 -14.05 -14.67 -1.35
C ASP A 49 -12.67 -15.31 -1.07
N LEU A 50 -11.66 -14.92 -1.85
CA LEU A 50 -10.29 -15.35 -1.61
C LEU A 50 -9.74 -14.64 -0.37
N GLU A 51 -9.23 -15.42 0.58
CA GLU A 51 -8.49 -14.93 1.73
C GLU A 51 -7.11 -15.58 1.73
N LEU A 52 -6.09 -14.75 1.89
CA LEU A 52 -4.69 -15.15 1.98
C LEU A 52 -4.20 -14.72 3.35
N GLU A 53 -3.59 -15.64 4.08
CA GLU A 53 -3.01 -15.36 5.38
C GLU A 53 -1.59 -15.91 5.44
N ARG A 54 -0.65 -15.07 5.91
CA ARG A 54 0.76 -15.44 5.96
C ARG A 54 1.52 -14.72 7.05
N GLU A 55 2.39 -15.44 7.73
CA GLU A 55 3.37 -14.86 8.64
C GLU A 55 4.68 -14.57 7.89
N VAL A 56 5.17 -13.34 8.02
CA VAL A 56 6.38 -12.85 7.37
C VAL A 56 7.21 -12.07 8.37
N SER A 57 8.38 -12.61 8.72
CA SER A 57 9.30 -11.98 9.70
C SER A 57 8.66 -11.63 11.04
N GLY A 58 7.67 -12.42 11.49
CA GLY A 58 6.93 -12.21 12.74
C GLY A 58 5.67 -11.36 12.61
N ASP A 59 5.43 -10.76 11.44
CA ASP A 59 4.20 -10.02 11.17
C ASP A 59 3.18 -10.91 10.45
N LEU A 60 1.92 -10.84 10.88
CA LEU A 60 0.82 -11.57 10.26
C LEU A 60 0.10 -10.71 9.23
N TRP A 61 0.16 -11.14 7.98
CA TRP A 61 -0.56 -10.55 6.87
C TRP A 61 -1.84 -11.30 6.60
N LYS A 62 -2.92 -10.55 6.37
CA LYS A 62 -4.20 -11.05 5.87
C LYS A 62 -4.61 -10.20 4.70
N VAL A 63 -4.85 -10.83 3.55
CA VAL A 63 -5.34 -10.17 2.35
C VAL A 63 -6.66 -10.79 1.97
N ARG A 64 -7.69 -9.96 1.81
CA ARG A 64 -9.01 -10.39 1.36
C ARG A 64 -9.29 -9.80 -0.02
N LEU A 65 -9.72 -10.68 -0.91
CA LEU A 65 -10.03 -10.41 -2.30
C LEU A 65 -11.43 -10.98 -2.57
N PRO A 66 -12.49 -10.17 -2.37
CA PRO A 66 -13.87 -10.65 -2.51
C PRO A 66 -14.17 -11.21 -3.89
N ARG A 67 -13.51 -10.69 -4.93
CA ARG A 67 -13.64 -11.19 -6.28
C ARG A 67 -12.38 -10.93 -7.08
N VAL A 68 -11.87 -11.99 -7.70
CA VAL A 68 -10.74 -11.96 -8.62
C VAL A 68 -11.19 -12.56 -9.95
N GLN A 69 -10.96 -11.85 -11.04
CA GLN A 69 -11.29 -12.30 -12.38
C GLN A 69 -10.06 -12.23 -13.27
N ARG A 70 -9.72 -13.33 -13.93
CA ARG A 70 -8.69 -13.31 -14.98
C ARG A 70 -9.33 -13.29 -16.36
N SER A 71 -8.92 -12.32 -17.17
CA SER A 71 -9.32 -12.25 -18.57
C SER A 71 -8.18 -11.67 -19.41
N GLN A 72 -7.85 -12.36 -20.50
CA GLN A 72 -6.95 -11.83 -21.55
C GLN A 72 -5.59 -11.31 -21.02
N GLY A 73 -4.96 -12.02 -20.08
CA GLY A 73 -3.66 -11.63 -19.53
C GLY A 73 -3.72 -10.53 -18.47
N GLU A 74 -4.92 -10.12 -18.06
CA GLU A 74 -5.16 -9.22 -16.94
C GLU A 74 -5.86 -9.95 -15.79
N ILE A 75 -5.54 -9.54 -14.57
CA ILE A 75 -6.21 -9.95 -13.34
C ILE A 75 -6.90 -8.72 -12.77
N HIS A 76 -8.22 -8.78 -12.65
CA HIS A 76 -9.08 -7.73 -12.13
C HIS A 76 -9.56 -8.12 -10.74
N VAL A 77 -9.54 -7.17 -9.80
CA VAL A 77 -10.07 -7.34 -8.45
C VAL A 77 -11.06 -6.22 -8.14
N THR A 78 -12.23 -6.59 -7.60
CA THR A 78 -13.35 -5.64 -7.33
C THR A 78 -13.32 -5.08 -5.90
N SER A 79 -12.34 -5.50 -5.11
CA SER A 79 -11.91 -4.86 -3.87
C SER A 79 -10.66 -5.58 -3.36
N LEU A 80 -9.88 -4.90 -2.52
CA LEU A 80 -8.71 -5.43 -1.85
C LEU A 80 -8.69 -4.91 -0.42
N ASP A 81 -8.74 -5.81 0.56
CA ASP A 81 -8.45 -5.48 1.96
C ASP A 81 -7.11 -6.08 2.35
N ILE A 82 -6.23 -5.30 2.95
CA ILE A 82 -4.96 -5.78 3.50
C ILE A 82 -4.91 -5.39 4.97
N CYS A 83 -4.67 -6.37 5.83
CA CYS A 83 -4.33 -6.16 7.22
C CYS A 83 -2.94 -6.73 7.50
N ARG A 84 -2.08 -5.93 8.11
CA ARG A 84 -0.82 -6.36 8.69
C ARG A 84 -0.90 -6.21 10.19
N LYS A 85 -0.75 -7.30 10.94
CA LYS A 85 -0.50 -7.25 12.38
C LYS A 85 0.99 -7.38 12.61
N LEU A 86 1.60 -6.38 13.20
CA LEU A 86 3.01 -6.37 13.50
C LEU A 86 3.29 -7.18 14.77
N ALA A 87 4.50 -7.73 14.87
CA ALA A 87 4.94 -8.48 16.05
C ALA A 87 4.89 -7.66 17.35
N ASP A 88 4.98 -6.33 17.25
CA ASP A 88 4.89 -5.38 18.38
C ASP A 88 3.44 -5.08 18.82
N GLY A 89 2.44 -5.63 18.13
CA GLY A 89 1.02 -5.45 18.42
C GLY A 89 0.35 -4.30 17.68
N ASN A 90 1.09 -3.48 16.92
CA ASN A 90 0.51 -2.47 16.03
C ASN A 90 -0.16 -3.15 14.81
N ALA A 91 -1.12 -2.46 14.17
CA ALA A 91 -1.78 -2.99 12.98
C ALA A 91 -1.93 -1.94 11.87
N TRP A 92 -1.68 -2.35 10.63
CA TRP A 92 -1.92 -1.50 9.47
C TRP A 92 -3.03 -2.09 8.63
N TYR A 93 -3.82 -1.20 8.04
CA TYR A 93 -4.99 -1.53 7.24
C TYR A 93 -4.91 -0.77 5.93
N PHE A 94 -5.10 -1.45 4.81
CA PHE A 94 -5.20 -0.84 3.50
C PHE A 94 -6.42 -1.38 2.80
N TRP A 95 -7.03 -0.50 2.02
CA TRP A 95 -8.18 -0.82 1.22
C TRP A 95 -8.07 -0.18 -0.15
N GLY A 96 -8.53 -0.88 -1.18
CA GLY A 96 -8.72 -0.32 -2.50
C GLY A 96 -10.02 -0.82 -3.13
N ASP A 97 -10.63 0.03 -3.95
CA ASP A 97 -11.88 -0.25 -4.64
C ASP A 97 -11.66 -1.22 -5.80
N GLU A 98 -10.69 -0.94 -6.66
CA GLU A 98 -10.48 -1.69 -7.89
C GLU A 98 -9.00 -1.86 -8.16
N GLY A 99 -8.58 -3.08 -8.49
CA GLY A 99 -7.21 -3.37 -8.86
C GLY A 99 -7.13 -4.10 -10.19
N VAL A 100 -6.12 -3.77 -10.98
CA VAL A 100 -5.79 -4.45 -12.22
C VAL A 100 -4.31 -4.77 -12.24
N TYR A 101 -3.97 -6.03 -12.46
CA TYR A 101 -2.62 -6.48 -12.76
C TYR A 101 -2.52 -6.92 -14.21
N ARG A 102 -1.53 -6.39 -14.93
CA ARG A 102 -1.24 -6.71 -16.33
C ARG A 102 0.01 -7.57 -16.40
N GLU A 103 -0.15 -8.82 -16.82
CA GLU A 103 0.96 -9.79 -16.79
C GLU A 103 2.06 -9.48 -17.80
N GLU A 104 1.72 -9.02 -18.99
CA GLU A 104 2.71 -8.69 -20.03
C GLU A 104 3.57 -7.49 -19.62
N GLU A 105 2.92 -6.49 -19.03
CA GLU A 105 3.59 -5.26 -18.60
C GLU A 105 4.25 -5.41 -17.23
N ARG A 106 3.89 -6.42 -16.44
CA ARG A 106 4.29 -6.59 -15.02
C ARG A 106 3.99 -5.34 -14.20
N HIS A 107 2.80 -4.79 -14.44
CA HIS A 107 2.31 -3.56 -13.82
C HIS A 107 1.03 -3.84 -13.05
N ALA A 108 0.91 -3.27 -11.86
CA ALA A 108 -0.33 -3.24 -11.10
C ALA A 108 -0.84 -1.81 -10.95
N ARG A 109 -2.16 -1.67 -10.93
CA ARG A 109 -2.88 -0.44 -10.64
C ARG A 109 -3.91 -0.73 -9.56
N LEU A 110 -4.01 0.14 -8.57
CA LEU A 110 -5.03 0.09 -7.53
C LEU A 110 -5.69 1.48 -7.44
N LEU A 111 -7.01 1.50 -7.44
CA LEU A 111 -7.82 2.72 -7.35
C LEU A 111 -8.37 2.91 -5.94
N GLN A 112 -8.49 4.18 -5.55
CA GLN A 112 -9.05 4.61 -4.26
C GLN A 112 -8.35 3.93 -3.07
N LEU A 113 -7.01 4.02 -3.04
CA LEU A 113 -6.23 3.52 -1.93
C LEU A 113 -6.53 4.33 -0.68
N LEU A 114 -7.05 3.66 0.34
CA LEU A 114 -7.16 4.14 1.71
C LEU A 114 -6.21 3.33 2.58
N GLY A 115 -5.59 3.97 3.56
CA GLY A 115 -4.67 3.33 4.48
C GLY A 115 -4.76 3.90 5.89
N THR A 116 -4.56 3.04 6.89
CA THR A 116 -4.36 3.41 8.28
C THR A 116 -3.14 2.69 8.79
N ILE A 117 -2.19 3.45 9.33
CA ILE A 117 -0.91 2.96 9.82
C ILE A 117 -0.85 3.29 11.30
N GLU A 118 -0.98 2.26 12.13
CA GLU A 118 -0.79 2.37 13.56
C GLU A 118 0.70 2.20 13.90
N THR A 119 1.21 3.11 14.72
CA THR A 119 2.53 3.05 15.33
C THR A 119 2.36 3.31 16.82
N GLU A 120 3.34 2.93 17.64
CA GLU A 120 3.30 3.21 19.09
C GLU A 120 3.02 4.69 19.43
N ALA A 121 3.43 5.61 18.54
CA ALA A 121 3.33 7.05 18.78
C ALA A 121 2.11 7.71 18.14
N ARG A 122 1.53 7.14 17.07
CA ARG A 122 0.45 7.76 16.29
C ARG A 122 -0.26 6.80 15.35
N VAL A 123 -1.47 7.19 14.97
CA VAL A 123 -2.21 6.64 13.84
C VAL A 123 -2.11 7.64 12.68
N LEU A 124 -1.60 7.18 11.54
CA LEU A 124 -1.49 7.97 10.32
C LEU A 124 -2.43 7.39 9.26
N ASN A 125 -3.25 8.25 8.66
CA ASN A 125 -4.11 7.89 7.54
C ASN A 125 -3.44 8.26 6.22
N LEU A 126 -3.72 7.45 5.21
CA LEU A 126 -3.24 7.59 3.85
C LEU A 126 -4.43 7.55 2.89
N GLU A 127 -4.42 8.44 1.91
CA GLU A 127 -5.38 8.43 0.80
C GLU A 127 -4.65 8.69 -0.51
N SER A 128 -4.97 7.91 -1.53
CA SER A 128 -4.57 8.19 -2.90
C SER A 128 -5.64 7.71 -3.89
N PRO A 129 -6.00 8.54 -4.90
CA PRO A 129 -6.92 8.11 -5.94
C PRO A 129 -6.40 6.94 -6.76
N GLU A 130 -5.08 6.80 -6.88
CA GLU A 130 -4.43 5.83 -7.73
C GLU A 130 -3.03 5.49 -7.21
N LEU A 131 -2.77 4.21 -7.04
CA LEU A 131 -1.45 3.63 -6.83
C LEU A 131 -1.09 2.80 -8.07
N LEU A 132 0.08 3.06 -8.63
CA LEU A 132 0.71 2.24 -9.65
C LEU A 132 1.91 1.52 -9.05
N TRP A 133 2.11 0.29 -9.49
CA TRP A 133 3.32 -0.46 -9.24
C TRP A 133 3.86 -1.01 -10.54
N LYS A 134 5.18 -0.96 -10.71
CA LYS A 134 5.86 -1.56 -11.85
C LYS A 134 7.04 -2.39 -11.35
N GLU A 135 7.09 -3.65 -11.76
CA GLU A 135 8.15 -4.56 -11.33
C GLU A 135 9.54 -4.10 -11.80
N SER A 136 9.63 -3.52 -13.00
CA SER A 136 10.89 -3.05 -13.60
C SER A 136 11.53 -1.88 -12.87
N GLU A 137 10.71 -1.03 -12.25
CA GLU A 137 11.15 0.18 -11.54
C GLU A 137 11.29 -0.08 -10.04
N ALA A 138 10.76 -1.19 -9.53
CA ALA A 138 10.74 -1.53 -8.10
C ALA A 138 10.16 -0.38 -7.23
N GLU A 139 9.28 0.42 -7.84
CA GLU A 139 8.76 1.66 -7.29
C GLU A 139 7.23 1.68 -7.40
N PHE A 140 6.63 2.33 -6.40
CA PHE A 140 5.24 2.71 -6.41
C PHE A 140 5.09 4.16 -6.82
N PHE A 141 4.05 4.44 -7.60
CA PHE A 141 3.73 5.79 -8.03
C PHE A 141 2.31 6.15 -7.62
N PHE A 142 2.16 7.38 -7.17
CA PHE A 142 0.91 8.03 -6.83
C PHE A 142 0.67 9.16 -7.84
N PRO A 143 0.36 8.84 -9.11
CA PRO A 143 0.30 9.83 -10.20
C PRO A 143 -0.81 10.87 -10.02
N GLN A 144 -1.82 10.54 -9.20
CA GLN A 144 -2.94 11.42 -8.86
C GLN A 144 -2.85 11.96 -7.42
N GLY A 145 -1.66 11.85 -6.84
CA GLY A 145 -1.33 12.43 -5.56
C GLY A 145 -1.51 11.50 -4.38
N LEU A 146 -0.96 11.95 -3.26
CA LEU A 146 -0.94 11.24 -1.99
C LEU A 146 -1.29 12.24 -0.88
N THR A 147 -2.23 11.86 -0.02
CA THR A 147 -2.56 12.59 1.19
C THR A 147 -2.19 11.75 2.40
N LEU A 148 -1.37 12.31 3.29
CA LEU A 148 -1.06 11.71 4.58
C LEU A 148 -1.56 12.63 5.68
N TYR A 149 -2.29 12.10 6.65
CA TYR A 149 -2.87 12.94 7.69
C TYR A 149 -3.12 12.24 9.01
N ASP A 150 -3.15 13.04 10.05
CA ASP A 150 -3.63 12.66 11.38
C ASP A 150 -4.36 13.84 12.03
N ALA A 151 -4.58 13.76 13.35
CA ALA A 151 -5.22 14.84 14.10
C ALA A 151 -4.39 16.13 14.22
N GLU A 152 -3.10 16.12 13.85
CA GLU A 152 -2.17 17.25 13.98
C GLU A 152 -1.80 17.91 12.65
N PHE A 153 -1.78 17.15 11.54
CA PHE A 153 -1.40 17.69 10.24
C PHE A 153 -2.09 16.98 9.08
N ILE A 154 -2.05 17.65 7.92
CA ILE A 154 -2.41 17.12 6.62
C ILE A 154 -1.27 17.47 5.66
N LEU A 155 -0.64 16.45 5.08
CA LEU A 155 0.32 16.54 3.99
C LEU A 155 -0.40 16.15 2.69
N ARG A 156 -0.24 16.98 1.65
CA ARG A 156 -0.79 16.71 0.32
C ARG A 156 0.28 16.94 -0.73
N THR A 157 0.41 15.99 -1.64
CA THR A 157 1.25 16.10 -2.83
C THR A 157 0.43 15.72 -4.07
N PRO A 158 0.58 16.44 -5.20
CA PRO A 158 -0.12 16.11 -6.43
C PRO A 158 0.48 14.89 -7.14
N GLU A 159 1.73 14.54 -6.81
CA GLU A 159 2.40 13.34 -7.31
C GLU A 159 3.43 12.87 -6.29
N ALA A 160 3.56 11.57 -6.11
CA ALA A 160 4.62 11.00 -5.31
C ALA A 160 5.07 9.67 -5.88
N SER A 161 6.29 9.30 -5.54
CA SER A 161 6.85 7.99 -5.75
C SER A 161 7.34 7.44 -4.42
N MET A 162 7.49 6.13 -4.38
CA MET A 162 7.90 5.43 -3.19
C MET A 162 8.68 4.18 -3.57
N ASP A 163 9.93 4.12 -3.13
CA ASP A 163 10.81 2.98 -3.42
C ASP A 163 10.49 1.74 -2.57
N GLU A 164 11.16 0.62 -2.83
CA GLU A 164 11.02 -0.62 -2.02
C GLU A 164 11.41 -0.41 -0.55
N ALA A 165 12.25 0.59 -0.29
CA ALA A 165 12.60 1.03 1.03
C ALA A 165 11.61 2.08 1.54
N GLY A 166 10.39 2.20 0.98
CA GLY A 166 9.27 3.11 1.27
C GLY A 166 9.62 4.57 1.54
N VAL A 167 10.75 5.03 1.01
CA VAL A 167 11.09 6.45 1.02
C VAL A 167 10.14 7.13 0.06
N ILE A 168 9.27 7.99 0.60
CA ILE A 168 8.32 8.75 -0.20
C ILE A 168 9.02 10.00 -0.74
N VAL A 169 9.03 10.14 -2.06
CA VAL A 169 9.50 11.33 -2.78
C VAL A 169 8.29 12.12 -3.25
N LEU A 170 8.27 13.42 -2.95
CA LEU A 170 7.20 14.34 -3.38
C LEU A 170 7.61 14.96 -4.72
N ASP A 171 7.37 14.25 -5.83
CA ASP A 171 7.94 14.57 -7.15
C ASP A 171 7.58 15.96 -7.68
N LYS A 172 6.40 16.47 -7.29
CA LYS A 172 5.91 17.80 -7.67
C LYS A 172 5.76 18.75 -6.47
N GLY A 173 6.54 18.49 -5.43
CA GLY A 173 6.45 19.20 -4.15
C GLY A 173 5.15 18.89 -3.40
N GLY A 174 4.96 19.49 -2.24
CA GLY A 174 3.78 19.23 -1.43
C GLY A 174 3.47 20.38 -0.48
N SER A 175 2.27 20.33 0.09
CA SER A 175 1.83 21.26 1.12
C SER A 175 1.62 20.51 2.43
N ILE A 176 2.04 21.12 3.53
CA ILE A 176 1.78 20.63 4.89
C ILE A 176 0.97 21.69 5.62
N ARG A 177 -0.20 21.30 6.12
CA ARG A 177 -1.04 22.14 6.96
C ARG A 177 -1.14 21.54 8.35
N TRP A 178 -0.69 22.29 9.37
CA TRP A 178 -0.91 21.94 10.76
C TRP A 178 -2.37 22.25 11.14
N THR A 179 -3.08 21.25 11.66
CA THR A 179 -4.49 21.38 12.08
C THR A 179 -4.62 21.77 13.55
N ARG A 180 -3.54 21.64 14.33
CA ARG A 180 -3.44 22.13 15.71
C ARG A 180 -2.39 23.24 15.84
N PRO A 181 -2.62 24.27 16.69
CA PRO A 181 -1.62 25.29 16.97
C PRO A 181 -0.39 24.66 17.63
N LEU A 182 0.81 25.13 17.24
CA LEU A 182 2.07 24.69 17.82
C LEU A 182 2.16 25.17 19.27
N SER A 183 2.06 24.24 20.24
CA SER A 183 2.28 24.49 21.67
C SER A 183 3.73 24.29 22.12
#